data_AF-A0AAD9XK47-F1
#
_entry.id   AF-A0AAD9XK47-F1
#
_cell.length_a   1.000
_cell.length_b   1.000
_cell.length_c   1.000
_cell.angle_alpha   90.00
_cell.angle_beta   90.00
_cell.angle_gamma   90.00
#
_symmetry.space_group_name_H-M   'P 1'
#
loop_
_entity.id
_entity.type
_entity.pdbx_description
1 polymer ?
#
loop_
_entity_poly.entity_id
_entity_poly.type
_entity_poly.pdbx_seq_one_letter_code
_entity_poly.pdbx_strand_id
1 'polypeptide(L)'
;MIGGYAPLALSTEAISLFRKMKISGVCPDEITMVSVLSACTDLGALEVGKWVESFIEKERVNKSMQLCNALIDMFAKCGDIDKALKLFRNMIEKNIVS
;
A
#
# COMPACT_ATOMS: atom_id res chain seq x y z
N MET A 1 -27.88 -13.73 8.06
CA MET A 1 -26.52 -13.29 8.46
C MET A 1 -25.88 -12.65 7.24
N ILE A 2 -25.88 -11.31 7.16
CA ILE A 2 -25.20 -10.55 6.11
C ILE A 2 -24.08 -9.80 6.81
N GLY A 3 -22.90 -10.39 6.85
CA GLY A 3 -21.75 -9.82 7.53
C GLY A 3 -20.51 -10.57 7.07
N GLY A 4 -19.86 -10.09 6.01
CA GLY A 4 -18.61 -10.69 5.55
C GLY A 4 -18.18 -10.32 4.13
N TYR A 5 -19.09 -9.85 3.26
CA TYR A 5 -18.77 -9.57 1.85
C TYR A 5 -18.29 -8.14 1.55
N ALA A 6 -18.35 -7.23 2.52
CA ALA A 6 -17.98 -5.83 2.29
C ALA A 6 -16.46 -5.59 2.13
N PRO A 7 -15.57 -6.15 2.98
CA PRO A 7 -14.14 -5.83 2.88
C PRO A 7 -13.55 -6.32 1.54
N LEU A 8 -13.86 -7.56 1.14
CA LEU A 8 -13.36 -8.11 -0.12
C LEU A 8 -13.80 -7.29 -1.35
N ALA A 9 -15.06 -6.86 -1.41
CA ALA A 9 -15.57 -6.10 -2.56
C ALA A 9 -14.87 -4.74 -2.68
N LEU A 10 -14.75 -4.00 -1.57
CA LEU A 10 -14.02 -2.73 -1.53
C LEU A 10 -12.54 -2.91 -1.87
N SER A 11 -11.91 -3.99 -1.38
CA SER A 11 -10.49 -4.23 -1.64
C SER A 11 -10.22 -4.53 -3.11
N THR A 12 -11.10 -5.30 -3.75
CA THR A 12 -11.01 -5.62 -5.18
C THR A 12 -11.30 -4.39 -6.06
N GLU A 13 -12.21 -3.54 -5.61
CA GLU A 13 -12.55 -2.27 -6.26
C GLU A 13 -11.40 -1.27 -6.16
N ALA A 14 -10.72 -1.14 -5.02
CA ALA A 14 -9.56 -0.29 -4.85
C ALA A 14 -8.42 -0.66 -5.82
N ILE A 15 -8.12 -1.96 -5.96
CA ILE A 15 -7.11 -2.45 -6.92
C ILE A 15 -7.54 -2.18 -8.37
N SER A 16 -8.83 -2.37 -8.66
CA SER A 16 -9.39 -2.12 -10.00
C SER A 16 -9.36 -0.63 -10.36
N LEU A 17 -9.67 0.24 -9.40
CA LEU A 17 -9.62 1.68 -9.54
C LEU A 17 -8.18 2.16 -9.76
N PHE A 18 -7.24 1.61 -9.00
CA PHE A 18 -5.81 1.87 -9.18
C PHE A 18 -5.33 1.52 -10.59
N ARG A 19 -5.75 0.35 -11.09
CA ARG A 19 -5.42 -0.08 -12.45
C ARG A 19 -6.02 0.85 -13.50
N LYS A 20 -7.27 1.31 -13.31
CA LYS A 20 -7.91 2.30 -14.19
C LYS A 20 -7.19 3.65 -14.16
N MET A 21 -6.83 4.17 -12.99
CA MET A 21 -6.05 5.42 -12.86
C MET A 21 -4.75 5.34 -13.66
N LYS A 22 -4.04 4.20 -13.56
CA LYS A 22 -2.81 3.98 -14.35
C LYS A 22 -3.06 3.99 -15.86
N ILE A 23 -4.14 3.34 -16.33
CA ILE A 23 -4.50 3.32 -17.76
C ILE A 23 -4.89 4.72 -18.24
N SER A 24 -5.59 5.49 -17.42
CA SER A 24 -6.00 6.86 -17.72
C SER A 24 -4.87 7.89 -17.56
N GLY A 25 -3.66 7.48 -17.15
CA GLY A 25 -2.54 8.38 -16.91
C GLY A 25 -2.73 9.33 -15.72
N VAL A 26 -3.65 9.00 -14.81
CA VAL A 26 -3.92 9.79 -13.60
C VAL A 26 -2.96 9.30 -12.51
N CYS A 27 -2.13 10.20 -12.01
CA CYS A 27 -1.25 9.92 -10.87
C CYS A 27 -2.10 9.69 -9.60
N PRO A 28 -2.02 8.50 -9.00
CA PRO A 28 -2.70 8.23 -7.73
C PRO A 28 -2.10 9.10 -6.62
N ASP A 29 -2.97 9.72 -5.84
CA ASP A 29 -2.59 10.44 -4.63
C ASP A 29 -2.26 9.50 -3.46
N GLU A 30 -1.63 10.05 -2.42
CA GLU A 30 -1.24 9.31 -1.22
C GLU A 30 -2.41 8.56 -0.56
N ILE A 31 -3.59 9.19 -0.50
CA ILE A 31 -4.78 8.62 0.13
C ILE A 31 -5.24 7.39 -0.66
N THR A 32 -5.20 7.47 -1.98
CA THR A 32 -5.46 6.34 -2.89
C THR A 32 -4.47 5.22 -2.64
N MET A 33 -3.18 5.51 -2.52
CA MET A 33 -2.15 4.50 -2.25
C MET A 33 -2.36 3.79 -0.91
N VAL A 34 -2.66 4.54 0.15
CA VAL A 34 -2.96 3.97 1.48
C VAL A 34 -4.19 3.07 1.41
N SER A 35 -5.24 3.50 0.72
CA SER A 35 -6.48 2.71 0.55
C SER A 35 -6.22 1.40 -0.20
N VAL A 36 -5.41 1.44 -1.26
CA VAL A 36 -5.00 0.24 -2.01
C VAL A 36 -4.14 -0.69 -1.16
N LEU A 37 -3.24 -0.15 -0.33
CA LEU A 37 -2.43 -0.97 0.57
C LEU A 37 -3.27 -1.65 1.65
N SER A 38 -4.23 -0.94 2.26
CA SER A 38 -5.19 -1.53 3.20
C SER A 38 -5.98 -2.67 2.55
N ALA A 39 -6.45 -2.44 1.31
CA ALA A 39 -7.12 -3.47 0.53
C ALA A 39 -6.23 -4.70 0.29
N CYS A 40 -4.93 -4.50 -0.01
CA CYS A 40 -3.97 -5.59 -0.17
C CYS A 40 -3.76 -6.35 1.13
N THR A 41 -3.71 -5.65 2.27
CA THR A 41 -3.64 -6.24 3.60
C THR A 41 -4.82 -7.18 3.86
N ASP A 42 -6.05 -6.70 3.62
CA ASP A 42 -7.27 -7.48 3.88
C ASP A 42 -7.39 -8.71 2.95
N LEU A 43 -6.86 -8.61 1.73
CA LEU A 43 -6.85 -9.68 0.74
C LEU A 43 -5.65 -10.63 0.85
N GLY A 44 -4.65 -10.31 1.68
CA GLY A 44 -3.37 -11.02 1.69
C GLY A 44 -2.61 -10.91 0.35
N ALA A 45 -2.84 -9.84 -0.41
CA ALA A 45 -2.35 -9.68 -1.78
C ALA A 45 -0.92 -9.13 -1.84
N LEU A 46 0.06 -9.90 -1.35
CA LEU A 46 1.47 -9.50 -1.24
C LEU A 46 2.05 -9.01 -2.58
N GLU A 47 1.74 -9.69 -3.68
CA GLU A 47 2.28 -9.35 -5.00
C GLU A 47 1.78 -8.00 -5.51
N VAL A 48 0.52 -7.67 -5.23
CA VAL A 48 -0.04 -6.35 -5.54
C VAL A 48 0.66 -5.29 -4.68
N GLY A 49 0.86 -5.59 -3.41
CA GLY A 49 1.60 -4.75 -2.49
C GLY A 49 3.02 -4.41 -2.93
N LYS A 50 3.81 -5.40 -3.38
CA LYS A 50 5.14 -5.18 -3.97
C LYS A 50 5.10 -4.29 -5.20
N TRP A 51 4.09 -4.49 -6.03
CA TRP A 51 3.93 -3.69 -7.24
C TRP A 51 3.55 -2.24 -6.94
N VAL A 52 2.68 -2.01 -5.94
CA VAL A 52 2.32 -0.68 -5.43
C VAL A 52 3.54 0.01 -4.83
N GLU A 53 4.35 -0.67 -4.01
CA GLU A 53 5.62 -0.12 -3.49
C GLU A 53 6.56 0.30 -4.62
N SER A 54 6.78 -0.56 -5.61
CA SER A 54 7.60 -0.24 -6.79
C SER A 54 7.05 0.95 -7.59
N PHE A 55 5.73 1.11 -7.62
CA PHE A 55 5.09 2.26 -8.26
C PHE A 55 5.36 3.56 -7.49
N ILE A 56 5.24 3.56 -6.15
CA ILE A 56 5.58 4.71 -5.29
C ILE A 56 7.01 5.17 -5.56
N GLU A 57 7.94 4.22 -5.67
CA GLU A 57 9.36 4.52 -5.92
C GLU A 57 9.61 5.10 -7.32
N LYS A 58 8.93 4.56 -8.34
CA LYS A 58 9.07 5.03 -9.72
C LYS A 58 8.49 6.41 -9.95
N GLU A 59 7.28 6.65 -9.44
CA GLU A 59 6.57 7.92 -9.61
C GLU A 59 7.06 9.01 -8.64
N ARG A 60 8.08 8.71 -7.81
CA ARG A 60 8.60 9.61 -6.77
C ARG A 60 7.49 10.19 -5.88
N VAL A 61 6.46 9.38 -5.61
CA VAL A 61 5.37 9.76 -4.72
C VAL A 61 5.97 10.06 -3.35
N ASN A 62 5.54 11.16 -2.74
CA ASN A 62 6.03 11.54 -1.43
C ASN A 62 5.66 10.44 -0.42
N LYS A 63 6.68 9.80 0.17
CA LYS A 63 6.50 8.77 1.18
C LYS A 63 6.24 9.44 2.52
N SER A 64 5.01 9.88 2.75
CA SER A 64 4.58 10.37 4.06
C SER A 64 4.71 9.29 5.14
N MET A 65 4.65 9.72 6.40
CA MET A 65 4.60 8.81 7.55
C MET A 65 3.40 7.87 7.46
N GLN A 66 2.24 8.34 6.99
CA GLN A 66 1.06 7.50 6.81
C GLN A 66 1.28 6.43 5.72
N LEU A 67 1.84 6.81 4.57
CA LEU A 67 2.11 5.87 3.49
C LEU A 67 3.16 4.82 3.86
N CYS A 68 4.20 5.22 4.59
CA CYS A 68 5.21 4.29 5.10
C CYS A 68 4.59 3.29 6.07
N ASN A 69 3.77 3.75 7.02
CA ASN A 69 3.07 2.87 7.96
C ASN A 69 2.15 1.88 7.25
N ALA A 70 1.41 2.33 6.22
CA ALA A 70 0.55 1.46 5.43
C ALA A 70 1.34 0.38 4.67
N LEU A 71 2.50 0.71 4.10
CA LEU A 71 3.38 -0.27 3.47
C LEU A 71 3.89 -1.30 4.48
N ILE A 72 4.36 -0.85 5.65
CA ILE A 72 4.87 -1.73 6.70
C ILE A 72 3.78 -2.68 7.20
N ASP A 73 2.58 -2.16 7.47
CA ASP A 73 1.43 -2.96 7.91
C ASP A 73 1.04 -4.01 6.88
N MET A 74 0.99 -3.63 5.60
CA MET A 74 0.67 -4.54 4.50
C MET A 74 1.70 -5.65 4.36
N PHE A 75 3.00 -5.33 4.32
CA PHE A 75 4.05 -6.36 4.22
C PHE A 75 4.09 -7.27 5.45
N ALA A 76 3.92 -6.71 6.65
CA ALA A 76 3.92 -7.49 7.89
C ALA A 76 2.74 -8.48 7.95
N LYS A 77 1.52 -8.02 7.62
CA LYS A 77 0.31 -8.86 7.66
C LYS A 77 0.22 -9.83 6.48
N CYS A 78 0.82 -9.51 5.34
CA CYS A 78 0.93 -10.43 4.19
C CYS A 78 2.10 -11.43 4.31
N GLY A 79 2.88 -11.39 5.39
CA GLY A 79 3.92 -12.38 5.71
C GLY A 79 5.35 -12.04 5.24
N ASP A 80 5.59 -10.86 4.67
CA ASP A 80 6.92 -10.40 4.24
C ASP A 80 7.53 -9.48 5.32
N ILE A 81 7.87 -10.08 6.46
CA ILE A 81 8.35 -9.38 7.65
C ILE A 81 9.71 -8.71 7.40
N ASP A 82 10.61 -9.35 6.66
CA ASP A 82 11.91 -8.77 6.31
C ASP A 82 11.76 -7.43 5.58
N LYS A 83 10.82 -7.37 4.64
CA LYS A 83 10.55 -6.13 3.90
C LYS A 83 9.87 -5.07 4.76
N ALA A 84 8.93 -5.48 5.63
CA ALA A 84 8.33 -4.58 6.61
C ALA A 84 9.39 -3.96 7.54
N LEU A 85 10.32 -4.76 8.06
CA LEU A 85 11.42 -4.30 8.90
C LEU A 85 12.37 -3.36 8.17
N LYS A 86 12.69 -3.65 6.92
CA LYS A 86 13.54 -2.77 6.09
C LYS A 86 12.91 -1.40 5.89
N LEU A 87 11.60 -1.36 5.61
CA LEU A 87 10.85 -0.10 5.48
C LEU A 87 10.79 0.66 6.81
N PHE A 88 10.55 -0.04 7.92
CA PHE A 88 10.53 0.55 9.25
C PHE A 88 11.87 1.18 9.64
N ARG A 89 13.00 0.51 9.36
CA ARG A 89 14.35 1.08 9.60
C ARG A 89 14.61 2.32 8.76
N ASN A 90 14.32 2.26 7.46
CA ASN A 90 14.46 3.40 6.57
C ASN A 90 13.62 4.61 7.02
N MET A 91 12.44 4.35 7.60
CA MET A 91 11.59 5.39 8.16
C MET A 91 12.19 6.01 9.42
N ILE A 92 12.73 5.20 10.34
CA ILE A 92 13.40 5.67 11.56
C ILE A 92 14.64 6.51 11.22
N GLU A 93 15.48 6.06 10.30
CA GLU A 93 16.67 6.82 9.89
C GLU A 93 16.31 8.20 9.32
N LYS A 94 15.22 8.32 8.56
CA LYS A 94 14.74 9.62 8.07
C LYS A 94 14.18 10.53 9.16
N ASN A 95 13.64 9.96 10.24
CA ASN A 95 13.05 10.72 11.34
C ASN A 95 14.11 11.21 12.35
N ILE A 96 15.21 10.46 12.51
CA ILE A 96 16.31 10.83 13.42
C ILE A 96 17.18 11.95 12.85
N VAL A 97 17.25 12.11 11.52
CA VAL A 97 18.07 13.15 10.85
C VAL A 97 17.26 14.43 10.54
N SER A 98 16.33 14.81 11.42
CA SER A 98 15.62 16.11 11.36
C SER A 98 16.18 17.13 12.34
#